data_AF-A0A381V0Q9-F1
#
_entry.id   AF-A0A381V0Q9-F1
#
_cell.length_a   1.000
_cell.length_b   1.000
_cell.length_c   1.000
_cell.angle_alpha   90.00
_cell.angle_beta   90.00
_cell.angle_gamma   90.00
#
_symmetry.space_group_name_H-M   'P 1'
#
loop_
_entity.id
_entity.type
_entity.pdbx_description
1 polymer ?
#
loop_
_entity_poly.entity_id
_entity_poly.type
_entity_poly.pdbx_seq_one_letter_code
_entity_poly.pdbx_strand_id
1 'polypeptide(L)'
;MAGVTRVNGFGNYLTTGGLRSTAQLKAYVIDAGGDLRGEDDAAEEAVEALIREVSPLMYDIVNDANGKVHVIVDGHHGDATVLQARIRHLGTVGGNDYDFSGATVTLGANIVVS
;
A
#
# COMPACT_ATOMS: atom_id res chain seq x y z
N MET A 1 33.46 -3.95 32.28
CA MET A 1 32.83 -4.78 31.25
C MET A 1 32.46 -3.87 30.08
N ALA A 2 33.15 -3.95 28.94
CA ALA A 2 32.86 -3.10 27.79
C ALA A 2 31.70 -3.69 27.00
N GLY A 3 30.59 -2.97 26.90
CA GLY A 3 29.46 -3.36 26.05
C GLY A 3 29.86 -3.16 24.60
N VAL A 4 30.05 -4.24 23.85
CA VAL A 4 30.21 -4.17 22.40
C VAL A 4 28.83 -4.05 21.81
N THR A 5 28.48 -2.86 21.30
CA THR A 5 27.24 -2.66 20.53
C THR A 5 27.34 -3.51 19.27
N ARG A 6 26.49 -4.54 19.16
CA ARG A 6 26.47 -5.40 17.97
C ARG A 6 25.92 -4.56 16.81
N VAL A 7 26.74 -4.31 15.79
CA VAL A 7 26.33 -3.59 14.56
C VAL A 7 25.30 -4.39 13.77
N ASN A 8 25.45 -5.73 13.78
CA ASN A 8 24.48 -6.67 13.22
C ASN A 8 24.04 -7.65 14.32
N GLY A 9 22.74 -7.79 14.54
CA GLY A 9 22.17 -8.73 15.51
C GLY A 9 21.03 -8.16 16.34
N PHE A 10 20.75 -8.85 17.46
CA PHE A 10 19.63 -8.65 18.40
C PHE A 10 19.14 -7.18 18.50
N GLY A 11 17.87 -6.95 18.14
CA GLY A 11 17.27 -5.62 17.99
C GLY A 11 16.77 -5.34 16.57
N ASN A 12 17.52 -5.73 15.54
CA ASN A 12 17.11 -5.63 14.13
C ASN A 12 16.29 -6.84 13.62
N TYR A 13 16.29 -7.93 14.40
CA TYR A 13 15.64 -9.21 14.06
C TYR A 13 14.52 -9.64 15.03
N LEU A 14 14.27 -8.89 16.12
CA LEU A 14 13.47 -9.39 17.24
C LEU A 14 12.39 -8.40 17.69
N THR A 15 11.23 -8.50 17.05
CA THR A 15 9.95 -8.35 17.76
C THR A 15 8.95 -9.22 17.03
N THR A 16 8.51 -10.30 17.66
CA THR A 16 7.41 -11.13 17.14
C THR A 16 6.19 -10.23 16.93
N GLY A 17 5.56 -10.33 15.76
CA GLY A 17 4.36 -9.53 15.42
C GLY A 17 4.64 -8.23 14.64
N GLY A 18 5.89 -7.94 14.27
CA GLY A 18 6.21 -6.80 13.40
C GLY A 18 6.56 -7.21 11.97
N LEU A 19 6.14 -6.42 10.99
CA LEU A 19 6.58 -6.54 9.60
C LEU A 19 8.02 -6.05 9.44
N ARG A 20 8.86 -6.83 8.75
CA ARG A 20 10.24 -6.50 8.43
C ARG A 20 10.49 -6.73 6.95
N SER A 21 11.24 -5.82 6.32
CA SER A 21 11.74 -5.99 4.97
C SER A 21 13.24 -6.26 5.00
N THR A 22 13.69 -7.22 4.19
CA THR A 22 15.11 -7.51 3.93
C THR A 22 15.64 -6.72 2.72
N ALA A 23 14.76 -6.06 1.98
CA ALA A 23 15.05 -5.19 0.84
C ALA A 23 14.46 -3.78 1.06
N GLN A 24 14.59 -2.88 0.08
CA GLN A 24 13.94 -1.56 0.12
C GLN A 24 12.45 -1.67 -0.22
N LEU A 25 11.69 -2.41 0.60
CA LEU A 25 10.26 -2.58 0.42
C LEU A 25 9.50 -1.92 1.56
N LYS A 26 8.33 -1.36 1.24
CA LYS A 26 7.37 -0.87 2.23
C LYS A 26 6.00 -1.44 1.91
N ALA A 27 5.27 -1.82 2.95
CA ALA A 27 3.88 -2.20 2.83
C ALA A 27 3.00 -1.02 3.19
N TYR A 28 1.92 -0.82 2.44
CA TYR A 28 0.92 0.20 2.68
C TYR A 28 -0.48 -0.39 2.62
N VAL A 29 -1.37 0.20 3.41
CA VAL A 29 -2.81 0.05 3.26
C VAL A 29 -3.32 1.33 2.61
N ILE A 30 -3.87 1.19 1.42
CA ILE A 30 -4.55 2.23 0.67
C ILE A 30 -6.04 2.14 0.99
N ASP A 31 -6.66 3.26 1.31
CA ASP A 31 -8.10 3.47 1.27
C ASP A 31 -8.40 4.29 0.02
N ALA A 32 -9.07 3.72 -0.95
CA ALA A 32 -9.35 4.39 -2.21
C ALA A 32 -10.43 5.49 -2.09
N GLY A 33 -11.14 5.56 -0.95
CA GLY A 33 -12.16 6.58 -0.69
C GLY A 33 -13.59 6.16 -1.03
N GLY A 34 -13.81 4.90 -1.43
CA GLY A 34 -15.12 4.38 -1.83
C GLY A 34 -15.06 2.91 -2.26
N ASP A 35 -16.22 2.33 -2.58
CA ASP A 35 -16.36 0.92 -2.97
C ASP A 35 -15.72 0.64 -4.34
N LEU A 36 -14.79 -0.32 -4.40
CA LEU A 36 -14.07 -0.69 -5.62
C LEU A 36 -14.65 -1.92 -6.35
N ARG A 37 -15.68 -2.58 -5.79
CA ARG A 37 -16.19 -3.86 -6.30
C ARG A 37 -17.01 -3.75 -7.60
N GLY A 38 -17.31 -2.54 -8.03
CA GLY A 38 -17.91 -2.25 -9.34
C GLY A 38 -16.94 -1.54 -10.28
N GLU A 39 -15.67 -1.43 -9.88
CA GLU A 39 -14.59 -0.80 -10.65
C GLU A 39 -13.48 -1.81 -11.02
N ASP A 40 -13.79 -3.10 -10.88
CA ASP A 40 -12.88 -4.24 -11.14
C ASP A 40 -13.43 -5.22 -12.19
N ASP A 41 -14.54 -4.89 -12.87
CA ASP A 41 -15.26 -5.80 -13.75
C ASP A 41 -15.04 -5.53 -15.24
N ALA A 42 -14.41 -4.40 -15.59
CA ALA A 42 -14.04 -4.05 -16.94
C ALA A 42 -12.64 -3.40 -17.06
N ALA A 43 -12.24 -3.09 -18.29
CA ALA A 43 -10.99 -2.40 -18.59
C ALA A 43 -11.14 -0.88 -18.43
N GLU A 44 -10.03 -0.20 -18.15
CA GLU A 44 -9.92 1.25 -17.97
C GLU A 44 -10.71 1.80 -16.76
N GLU A 45 -10.91 0.95 -15.75
CA GLU A 45 -11.63 1.30 -14.51
C GLU A 45 -10.70 1.73 -13.36
N ALA A 46 -11.32 2.14 -12.24
CA ALA A 46 -10.61 2.71 -11.11
C ALA A 46 -9.54 1.75 -10.55
N VAL A 47 -9.82 0.45 -10.45
CA VAL A 47 -8.83 -0.52 -9.95
C VAL A 47 -7.63 -0.61 -10.87
N GLU A 48 -7.84 -0.64 -12.19
CA GLU A 48 -6.74 -0.67 -13.17
C GLU A 48 -5.87 0.59 -13.06
N ALA A 49 -6.50 1.76 -12.98
CA ALA A 49 -5.82 3.03 -12.84
C ALA A 49 -5.00 3.11 -11.54
N LEU A 50 -5.57 2.65 -10.43
CA LEU A 50 -4.90 2.61 -9.13
C LEU A 50 -3.66 1.71 -9.18
N ILE A 51 -3.78 0.49 -9.69
CA ILE A 51 -2.67 -0.47 -9.73
C ILE A 51 -1.58 0.00 -10.71
N ARG A 52 -1.95 0.60 -11.84
CA ARG A 52 -0.98 1.19 -12.78
C ARG A 52 -0.19 2.33 -12.13
N GLU A 53 -0.86 3.23 -11.41
CA GLU A 53 -0.19 4.34 -10.72
C GLU A 53 0.70 3.82 -9.58
N VAL A 54 0.20 2.93 -8.73
CA VAL A 54 0.95 2.44 -7.57
C VAL A 54 2.13 1.55 -8.01
N SER A 55 1.98 0.79 -9.10
CA SER A 55 2.98 -0.18 -9.60
C SER A 55 3.52 -1.10 -8.50
N PRO A 56 2.65 -1.85 -7.80
CA PRO A 56 3.05 -2.68 -6.67
C PRO A 56 3.81 -3.93 -7.10
N LEU A 57 4.70 -4.41 -6.23
CA LEU A 57 5.39 -5.71 -6.38
C LEU A 57 4.50 -6.88 -5.93
N MET A 58 3.59 -6.60 -5.01
CA MET A 58 2.53 -7.51 -4.57
C MET A 58 1.36 -6.66 -4.09
N TYR A 59 0.14 -7.10 -4.36
CA TYR A 59 -1.06 -6.42 -3.89
C TYR A 59 -2.18 -7.41 -3.56
N ASP A 60 -3.10 -6.94 -2.74
CA ASP A 60 -4.32 -7.63 -2.35
C ASP A 60 -5.44 -6.58 -2.30
N ILE A 61 -6.50 -6.81 -3.08
CA ILE A 61 -7.67 -5.94 -3.13
C ILE A 61 -8.69 -6.56 -2.20
N VAL A 62 -8.98 -5.87 -1.10
CA VAL A 62 -9.92 -6.36 -0.11
C VAL A 62 -11.32 -6.21 -0.68
N ASN A 63 -12.08 -7.32 -0.67
CA ASN A 63 -13.50 -7.30 -1.00
C ASN A 63 -14.29 -6.65 0.15
N ASP A 64 -14.24 -5.32 0.21
CA ASP A 64 -15.00 -4.49 1.15
C ASP A 64 -15.62 -3.27 0.45
N ALA A 65 -16.53 -2.59 1.14
CA ALA A 65 -17.18 -1.38 0.64
C ALA A 65 -16.32 -0.11 0.85
N ASN A 66 -15.13 -0.26 1.43
CA ASN A 66 -14.24 0.84 1.77
C ASN A 66 -13.12 1.02 0.73
N GLY A 67 -12.99 0.08 -0.22
CA GLY A 67 -11.96 0.13 -1.26
C GLY A 67 -10.56 -0.04 -0.69
N LYS A 68 -10.39 -0.95 0.28
CA LYS A 68 -9.08 -1.20 0.87
C LYS A 68 -8.21 -2.02 -0.06
N VAL A 69 -6.98 -1.55 -0.27
CA VAL A 69 -5.97 -2.26 -1.06
C VAL A 69 -4.68 -2.34 -0.26
N HIS A 70 -4.20 -3.55 -0.02
CA HIS A 70 -2.90 -3.79 0.58
C HIS A 70 -1.86 -3.88 -0.54
N VAL A 71 -0.77 -3.13 -0.42
CA VAL A 71 0.29 -3.10 -1.44
C VAL A 71 1.66 -3.19 -0.82
N ILE A 72 2.57 -3.88 -1.50
CA ILE A 72 4.00 -3.85 -1.24
C ILE A 72 4.66 -3.12 -2.41
N VAL A 73 5.37 -2.05 -2.11
CA VAL A 73 6.01 -1.19 -3.12
C VAL A 73 7.51 -1.05 -2.82
N ASP A 74 8.26 -0.64 -3.84
CA ASP A 74 9.64 -0.18 -3.66
C ASP A 74 9.64 1.11 -2.83
N GLY A 75 10.29 1.06 -1.67
CA GLY A 75 10.42 2.14 -0.72
C GLY A 75 11.33 3.29 -1.18
N HIS A 76 12.01 3.15 -2.31
CA HIS A 76 12.82 4.21 -2.93
C HIS A 76 11.95 5.36 -3.45
N HIS A 77 10.75 5.07 -3.97
CA HIS A 77 9.91 6.05 -4.68
C HIS A 77 9.07 6.96 -3.77
N GLY A 78 9.26 6.90 -2.44
CA GLY A 78 8.66 7.85 -1.50
C GLY A 78 8.10 7.22 -0.23
N ASP A 79 7.35 8.02 0.50
CA ASP A 79 6.62 7.66 1.71
C ASP A 79 5.10 7.71 1.47
N ALA A 80 4.31 7.45 2.52
CA ALA A 80 2.85 7.36 2.41
C ALA A 80 2.22 8.64 1.84
N THR A 81 2.76 9.82 2.18
CA THR A 81 2.22 11.10 1.71
C THR A 81 2.41 11.28 0.20
N VAL A 82 3.56 10.89 -0.34
CA VAL A 82 3.82 10.95 -1.79
C VAL A 82 2.90 9.98 -2.52
N LEU A 83 2.77 8.74 -2.03
CA LEU A 83 1.87 7.76 -2.66
C LEU A 83 0.41 8.24 -2.63
N GLN A 84 -0.02 8.81 -1.52
CA GLN A 84 -1.35 9.39 -1.38
C GLN A 84 -1.59 10.54 -2.38
N ALA A 85 -0.62 11.45 -2.51
CA ALA A 85 -0.74 12.57 -3.45
C ALA A 85 -0.85 12.08 -4.91
N ARG A 86 -0.08 11.05 -5.27
CA ARG A 86 -0.13 10.41 -6.60
C ARG A 86 -1.49 9.80 -6.90
N ILE A 87 -2.04 9.01 -5.97
CA ILE A 87 -3.37 8.41 -6.12
C ILE A 87 -4.44 9.49 -6.28
N ARG A 88 -4.40 10.54 -5.44
CA ARG A 88 -5.35 11.66 -5.54
C ARG A 88 -5.22 12.45 -6.84
N HIS A 89 -4.02 12.46 -7.45
CA HIS A 89 -3.79 13.14 -8.72
C HIS A 89 -4.46 12.43 -9.90
N LEU A 90 -4.84 11.15 -9.76
CA LEU A 90 -5.69 10.46 -10.75
C LEU A 90 -7.05 11.14 -10.88
N GLY A 91 -7.55 11.78 -9.81
CA GLY A 91 -8.84 12.45 -9.81
C GLY A 91 -9.99 11.48 -10.04
N THR A 92 -10.91 11.86 -10.93
CA THR A 92 -12.04 11.04 -11.35
C THR A 92 -11.66 10.14 -12.52
N VAL A 93 -11.89 8.83 -12.41
CA VAL A 93 -11.48 7.82 -13.40
C VAL A 93 -12.59 6.79 -13.64
N GLY A 94 -12.58 6.17 -14.82
CA GLY A 94 -13.46 5.05 -15.16
C GLY A 94 -14.82 5.48 -15.71
N GLY A 95 -15.60 4.51 -16.20
CA GLY A 95 -16.94 4.75 -16.74
C GLY A 95 -17.99 5.12 -15.68
N ASN A 96 -17.70 4.84 -14.41
CA ASN A 96 -18.56 5.11 -13.27
C ASN A 96 -18.17 6.40 -12.50
N ASP A 97 -17.23 7.18 -13.05
CA ASP A 97 -16.75 8.43 -12.45
C ASP A 97 -16.25 8.25 -11.00
N TYR A 98 -15.45 7.22 -10.73
CA TYR A 98 -14.89 6.98 -9.40
C TYR A 98 -13.90 8.08 -9.01
N ASP A 99 -14.07 8.69 -7.83
CA ASP A 99 -13.24 9.81 -7.36
C ASP A 99 -12.18 9.37 -6.33
N PHE A 100 -10.91 9.49 -6.69
CA PHE A 100 -9.77 9.23 -5.81
C PHE A 100 -9.38 10.39 -4.88
N SER A 101 -10.06 11.54 -4.93
CA SER A 101 -9.68 12.74 -4.15
C SER A 101 -9.64 12.48 -2.63
N GLY A 102 -10.49 11.57 -2.16
CA GLY A 102 -10.59 11.14 -0.76
C GLY A 102 -9.54 10.10 -0.32
N ALA A 103 -8.73 9.57 -1.23
CA ALA A 103 -7.88 8.41 -0.94
C ALA A 103 -6.88 8.69 0.19
N THR A 104 -6.65 7.72 1.07
CA THR A 104 -5.65 7.81 2.14
C THR A 104 -4.67 6.63 2.11
N VAL A 105 -3.44 6.87 2.53
CA VAL A 105 -2.39 5.83 2.56
C VAL A 105 -1.78 5.76 3.94
N THR A 106 -1.68 4.55 4.48
CA THR A 106 -1.12 4.29 5.81
C THR A 106 -0.07 3.20 5.75
N LEU A 107 0.98 3.32 6.57
CA LEU A 107 2.06 2.32 6.61
C LEU A 107 1.56 1.02 7.25
N GLY A 108 1.79 -0.10 6.57
CA GLY A 108 1.49 -1.43 7.08
C GLY A 108 2.46 -1.85 8.18
N ALA A 109 1.93 -2.38 9.29
CA ALA A 109 2.71 -2.86 10.44
C ALA A 109 2.80 -4.39 10.52
N ASN A 110 1.93 -5.11 9.83
CA ASN A 110 1.82 -6.56 9.81
C ASN A 110 1.27 -7.05 8.46
N ILE A 111 1.44 -8.34 8.17
CA ILE A 111 0.80 -9.04 7.05
C ILE A 111 0.10 -10.27 7.63
N VAL A 112 -1.09 -10.56 7.12
CA VAL A 112 -1.82 -11.80 7.40
C VAL A 112 -1.80 -12.63 6.13
N VAL A 113 -1.41 -13.90 6.24
CA VAL A 113 -1.50 -14.89 5.16
C VAL A 113 -2.37 -16.02 5.69
N SER A 114 -3.54 -16.22 5.07
CA SER A 114 -4.56 -17.16 5.52
C SER A 114 -5.13 -17.95 4.36
#